data_AF-A0A7Y5W630-F1
#
_entry.id   AF-A0A7Y5W630-F1
#
_cell.length_a   1.000
_cell.length_b   1.000
_cell.length_c   1.000
_cell.angle_alpha   90.00
_cell.angle_beta   90.00
_cell.angle_gamma   90.00
#
_symmetry.space_group_name_H-M   'P 1'
#
loop_
_entity.id
_entity.type
_entity.pdbx_description
1 polymer ?
#
loop_
_entity_poly.entity_id
_entity_poly.type
_entity_poly.pdbx_seq_one_letter_code
_entity_poly.pdbx_strand_id
1 'polypeptide(L)'
;MPEQIIVEGRTARLTNGDGAACEADIGAWVRQINRFSVAGLTEEPIPDNVKWIVPCGSTEIFIVELKPELRRMLWLSKDSPAPYGPEATATERRLATPYVVLKIPFRRGRVVPRVEVFYRNEPLSRIDGPGGALYWSNLLNVSPNAHGCTAWFCTQYLATEAMSPGRAGALSAVVNHLWGGHFNRSSEFHEGQSAFGKAGLDGVDPRVTDVDRWEAESIQDPRFILSVPWRPADLDVRKLIELELCANNIAALVPGSAAELANPLMRAARPAAATEDPA
;
A
#
# COMPACT_ATOMS: atom_id res chain seq x y z
N MET A 1 -38.00 9.94 18.61
CA MET A 1 -37.67 10.42 17.24
C MET A 1 -36.42 9.67 16.76
N PRO A 2 -36.28 9.37 15.46
CA PRO A 2 -35.04 8.76 14.97
C PRO A 2 -33.87 9.70 15.21
N GLU A 3 -32.70 9.15 15.48
CA GLU A 3 -31.47 9.93 15.61
C GLU A 3 -31.17 10.64 14.28
N GLN A 4 -30.93 11.94 14.33
CA GLN A 4 -30.66 12.77 13.16
C GLN A 4 -29.51 13.72 13.43
N ILE A 5 -28.66 13.91 12.42
CA ILE A 5 -27.70 15.00 12.40
C ILE A 5 -28.24 16.06 11.44
N ILE A 6 -28.48 17.24 11.98
CA ILE A 6 -28.98 18.41 11.26
C ILE A 6 -27.82 19.36 11.04
N VAL A 7 -27.57 19.73 9.79
CA VAL A 7 -26.51 20.66 9.42
C VAL A 7 -27.15 21.95 8.93
N GLU A 8 -26.99 23.03 9.70
CA GLU A 8 -27.56 24.35 9.42
C GLU A 8 -26.48 25.41 9.52
N GLY A 9 -26.21 26.09 8.40
CA GLY A 9 -25.16 27.11 8.32
C GLY A 9 -23.78 26.55 8.64
N ARG A 10 -23.22 26.94 9.80
CA ARG A 10 -21.92 26.49 10.31
C ARG A 10 -22.01 25.50 11.46
N THR A 11 -23.21 25.02 11.80
CA THR A 11 -23.43 24.17 12.96
C THR A 11 -23.92 22.80 12.52
N ALA A 12 -23.37 21.75 13.13
CA ALA A 12 -23.91 20.41 13.08
C ALA A 12 -24.50 20.05 14.44
N ARG A 13 -25.75 19.60 14.45
CA ARG A 13 -26.50 19.26 15.64
C ARG A 13 -26.93 17.80 15.60
N LEU A 14 -26.58 17.03 16.63
CA LEU A 14 -27.14 15.71 16.87
C LEU A 14 -28.43 15.88 17.66
N THR A 15 -29.51 15.26 17.20
CA THR A 15 -30.74 15.10 17.97
C THR A 15 -30.97 13.62 18.22
N ASN A 16 -31.02 13.24 19.49
CA ASN A 16 -31.41 11.90 19.91
C ASN A 16 -32.84 11.93 20.48
N GLY A 17 -33.55 10.80 20.37
CA GLY A 17 -34.96 10.67 20.75
C GLY A 17 -35.28 11.00 22.22
N ASP A 18 -34.25 11.14 23.06
CA ASP A 18 -34.33 11.37 24.50
C ASP A 18 -34.20 12.87 24.89
N GLY A 19 -34.12 13.77 23.92
CA GLY A 19 -34.08 15.23 24.16
C GLY A 19 -32.71 15.80 24.52
N ALA A 20 -31.67 14.96 24.61
CA ALA A 20 -30.29 15.44 24.57
C ALA A 20 -29.97 15.99 23.16
N ALA A 21 -29.12 17.00 23.09
CA ALA A 21 -28.61 17.53 21.83
C ALA A 21 -27.15 17.92 22.04
N CYS A 22 -26.31 17.62 21.05
CA CYS A 22 -24.94 18.14 21.01
C CYS A 22 -24.77 18.94 19.72
N GLU A 23 -24.06 20.05 19.82
CA GLU A 23 -23.81 20.96 18.72
C GLU A 23 -22.30 21.20 18.60
N ALA A 24 -21.80 21.24 17.36
CA ALA A 24 -20.44 21.67 17.08
C ALA A 24 -20.38 22.52 15.81
N ASP A 25 -19.37 23.39 15.72
CA ASP A 25 -19.01 24.01 14.44
C ASP A 25 -18.67 22.92 13.42
N ILE A 26 -19.22 23.03 12.20
CA ILE A 26 -18.98 22.08 11.11
C ILE A 26 -17.49 21.95 10.84
N GLY A 27 -16.72 23.04 10.92
CA GLY A 27 -15.27 22.98 10.77
C GLY A 27 -14.62 22.13 11.86
N ALA A 28 -15.04 22.25 13.12
CA ALA A 28 -14.55 21.42 14.23
C ALA A 28 -14.96 19.95 14.09
N TRP A 29 -16.20 19.69 13.69
CA TRP A 29 -16.72 18.34 13.46
C TRP A 29 -16.07 17.66 12.26
N VAL A 30 -15.98 18.35 11.13
CA VAL A 30 -15.23 17.92 9.95
C VAL A 30 -13.76 17.70 10.30
N ARG A 31 -13.13 18.53 11.15
CA ARG A 31 -11.78 18.25 11.68
C ARG A 31 -11.71 16.98 12.53
N GLN A 32 -12.74 16.60 13.29
CA GLN A 32 -12.75 15.33 14.02
C GLN A 32 -12.96 14.12 13.10
N ILE A 33 -13.81 14.27 12.07
CA ILE A 33 -13.96 13.27 11.00
C ILE A 33 -12.63 13.12 10.26
N ASN A 34 -12.05 14.25 9.85
CA ASN A 34 -10.82 14.35 9.06
C ASN A 34 -9.54 14.11 9.86
N ARG A 35 -9.56 14.14 11.20
CA ARG A 35 -8.44 13.70 12.05
C ARG A 35 -8.06 12.25 11.76
N PHE A 36 -8.98 11.49 11.16
CA PHE A 36 -8.75 10.14 10.65
C PHE A 36 -8.61 10.07 9.12
N SER A 37 -8.50 11.20 8.40
CA SER A 37 -8.50 11.22 6.92
C SER A 37 -7.51 12.20 6.28
N VAL A 38 -6.79 13.02 7.05
CA VAL A 38 -5.80 13.96 6.51
C VAL A 38 -4.40 13.38 6.67
N ALA A 39 -3.77 13.04 5.54
CA ALA A 39 -2.34 12.81 5.47
C ALA A 39 -1.59 14.10 5.88
N GLY A 40 -0.52 13.98 6.68
CA GLY A 40 0.52 15.02 6.76
C GLY A 40 0.49 16.00 7.93
N LEU A 41 -0.15 15.68 9.06
CA LEU A 41 0.10 16.38 10.35
C LEU A 41 0.88 15.48 11.33
N THR A 42 1.75 14.63 10.83
CA THR A 42 2.70 13.89 11.67
C THR A 42 3.98 14.71 11.80
N GLU A 43 4.54 14.80 13.00
CA GLU A 43 5.88 15.40 13.22
C GLU A 43 6.98 14.63 12.48
N GLU A 44 6.71 13.35 12.17
CA GLU A 44 7.62 12.49 11.41
C GLU A 44 7.62 12.87 9.92
N PRO A 45 8.81 13.11 9.32
CA PRO A 45 8.93 13.36 7.89
C PRO A 45 8.50 12.13 7.08
N ILE A 46 7.72 12.37 6.02
CA ILE A 46 7.27 11.34 5.10
C ILE A 46 8.23 11.31 3.90
N PRO A 47 8.74 10.14 3.49
CA PRO A 47 9.60 10.03 2.32
C PRO A 47 8.95 10.53 1.02
N ASP A 48 9.74 11.16 0.14
CA ASP A 48 9.28 11.77 -1.13
C ASP A 48 8.57 10.79 -2.09
N ASN A 49 8.82 9.49 -1.93
CA ASN A 49 8.22 8.43 -2.73
C ASN A 49 6.84 7.98 -2.22
N VAL A 50 6.36 8.49 -1.09
CA VAL A 50 4.99 8.22 -0.61
C VAL A 50 4.03 9.16 -1.33
N LYS A 51 3.12 8.57 -2.12
CA LYS A 51 2.09 9.33 -2.87
C LYS A 51 0.83 9.57 -2.05
N TRP A 52 0.42 8.57 -1.27
CA TRP A 52 -0.76 8.65 -0.43
C TRP A 52 -0.54 7.92 0.89
N ILE A 53 -1.15 8.48 1.94
CA ILE A 53 -1.33 7.83 3.24
C ILE A 53 -2.83 7.86 3.51
N VAL A 54 -3.42 6.69 3.71
CA VAL A 54 -4.84 6.54 4.05
C VAL A 54 -4.95 6.07 5.49
N PRO A 55 -5.08 6.99 6.46
CA PRO A 55 -5.38 6.63 7.82
C PRO A 55 -6.83 6.13 7.93
N CYS A 56 -7.06 5.07 8.70
CA CYS A 56 -8.36 4.51 9.03
C CYS A 56 -8.30 3.85 10.42
N GLY A 57 -8.67 4.60 11.46
CA GLY A 57 -8.61 4.13 12.85
C GLY A 57 -7.18 3.81 13.28
N SER A 58 -6.92 2.55 13.63
CA SER A 58 -5.57 2.09 14.03
C SER A 58 -4.70 1.62 12.85
N THR A 59 -5.22 1.70 11.64
CA THR A 59 -4.57 1.22 10.42
C THR A 59 -4.23 2.41 9.53
N GLU A 60 -3.08 2.36 8.88
CA GLU A 60 -2.67 3.34 7.88
C GLU A 60 -2.25 2.57 6.63
N ILE A 61 -2.68 2.98 5.44
CA ILE A 61 -2.27 2.35 4.19
C ILE A 61 -1.38 3.33 3.45
N PHE A 62 -0.12 2.96 3.24
CA PHE A 62 0.83 3.75 2.49
C PHE A 62 0.86 3.28 1.03
N ILE A 63 0.74 4.21 0.10
CA ILE A 63 0.98 3.99 -1.32
C ILE A 63 2.32 4.63 -1.67
N VAL A 64 3.30 3.78 -1.94
CA VAL A 64 4.66 4.20 -2.30
C VAL A 64 4.88 3.98 -3.78
N GLU A 65 5.46 4.95 -4.46
CA GLU A 65 5.88 4.85 -5.86
C GLU A 65 7.40 4.94 -5.96
N LEU A 66 8.04 3.87 -6.45
CA LEU A 66 9.43 3.89 -6.83
C LEU A 66 9.55 4.23 -8.31
N LYS A 67 10.49 5.11 -8.64
CA LYS A 67 10.77 5.51 -10.02
C LYS A 67 11.36 4.34 -10.83
N PRO A 68 11.21 4.36 -12.17
CA PRO A 68 11.86 3.42 -13.05
C PRO A 68 13.37 3.49 -12.87
N GLU A 69 14.00 2.33 -12.78
CA GLU A 69 15.42 2.23 -12.46
C GLU A 69 15.99 0.93 -13.02
N LEU A 70 17.25 0.97 -13.47
CA LEU A 70 18.06 -0.21 -13.71
C LEU A 70 18.62 -0.71 -12.37
N ARG A 71 18.04 -1.79 -11.86
CA ARG A 71 18.36 -2.31 -10.53
C ARG A 71 19.33 -3.48 -10.62
N ARG A 72 20.20 -3.60 -9.62
CA ARG A 72 20.93 -4.84 -9.35
C ARG A 72 20.07 -5.71 -8.45
N MET A 73 19.78 -6.92 -8.88
CA MET A 73 18.89 -7.85 -8.19
C MET A 73 19.56 -9.20 -8.09
N LEU A 74 19.47 -9.85 -6.93
CA LEU A 74 19.91 -11.23 -6.77
C LEU A 74 18.80 -12.15 -7.27
N TRP A 75 19.01 -12.79 -8.41
CA TRP A 75 18.03 -13.66 -9.05
C TRP A 75 18.49 -15.12 -8.99
N LEU A 76 17.55 -16.05 -8.78
CA LEU A 76 17.82 -17.48 -8.72
C LEU A 76 18.67 -17.94 -9.91
N SER A 77 19.82 -18.54 -9.63
CA SER A 77 20.73 -19.07 -10.65
C SER A 77 20.09 -20.26 -11.36
N LYS A 78 20.34 -20.40 -12.66
CA LYS A 78 19.80 -21.50 -13.48
C LYS A 78 20.28 -22.87 -13.01
N ASP A 79 21.49 -22.91 -12.46
CA ASP A 79 22.20 -24.07 -11.90
C ASP A 79 22.05 -24.19 -10.37
N SER A 80 21.14 -23.41 -9.76
CA SER A 80 20.87 -23.49 -8.33
C SER A 80 20.43 -24.91 -7.92
N PRO A 81 21.02 -25.51 -6.88
CA PRO A 81 20.69 -26.88 -6.45
C PRO A 81 19.31 -26.95 -5.80
N ALA A 82 18.79 -25.83 -5.30
CA ALA A 82 17.46 -25.72 -4.71
C ALA A 82 16.69 -24.52 -5.31
N PRO A 83 15.35 -24.60 -5.39
CA PRO A 83 14.51 -23.52 -5.94
C PRO A 83 14.37 -22.31 -5.00
N TYR A 84 14.63 -22.49 -3.70
CA TYR A 84 14.60 -21.48 -2.64
C TYR A 84 15.31 -22.01 -1.38
N GLY A 85 15.47 -21.18 -0.35
CA GLY A 85 16.07 -21.57 0.93
C GLY A 85 17.60 -21.49 0.97
N PRO A 86 18.24 -22.04 2.02
CA PRO A 86 19.69 -21.85 2.26
C PRO A 86 20.61 -22.42 1.18
N GLU A 87 20.17 -23.45 0.47
CA GLU A 87 20.94 -24.07 -0.63
C GLU A 87 20.74 -23.35 -1.96
N ALA A 88 19.74 -22.47 -2.08
CA ALA A 88 19.50 -21.76 -3.32
C ALA A 88 20.60 -20.73 -3.59
N THR A 89 21.18 -20.80 -4.77
CA THR A 89 22.18 -19.84 -5.23
C THR A 89 21.52 -18.76 -6.09
N ALA A 90 22.07 -17.56 -6.02
CA ALA A 90 21.60 -16.42 -6.80
C ALA A 90 22.76 -15.78 -7.56
N THR A 91 22.45 -15.23 -8.72
CA THR A 91 23.36 -14.44 -9.55
C THR A 91 22.86 -13.00 -9.58
N GLU A 92 23.77 -12.04 -9.49
CA GLU A 92 23.42 -10.63 -9.70
C GLU A 92 22.96 -10.41 -11.15
N ARG A 93 21.81 -9.76 -11.31
CA ARG A 93 21.23 -9.36 -12.60
C ARG A 93 20.98 -7.88 -12.63
N ARG A 94 21.14 -7.24 -13.79
CA ARG A 94 20.80 -5.83 -14.02
C ARG A 94 19.48 -5.72 -14.77
N LEU A 95 18.40 -5.49 -14.02
CA LEU A 95 17.03 -5.53 -14.53
C LEU A 95 16.39 -4.15 -14.44
N ALA A 96 15.90 -3.64 -15.56
CA ALA A 96 15.13 -2.41 -15.61
C ALA A 96 13.74 -2.68 -15.06
N THR A 97 13.29 -1.84 -14.15
CA THR A 97 11.95 -1.89 -13.55
C THR A 97 11.15 -0.66 -13.97
N PRO A 98 9.84 -0.77 -14.20
CA PRO A 98 8.99 0.38 -14.51
C PRO A 98 8.70 1.15 -13.21
N TYR A 99 7.68 2.00 -13.17
CA TYR A 99 7.23 2.54 -11.89
C TYR A 99 6.72 1.38 -11.04
N VAL A 100 7.22 1.25 -9.81
CA VAL A 100 6.81 0.21 -8.88
C VAL A 100 5.93 0.82 -7.81
N VAL A 101 4.71 0.31 -7.68
CA VAL A 101 3.71 0.78 -6.73
C VAL A 101 3.61 -0.25 -5.61
N LEU A 102 3.87 0.19 -4.38
CA LEU A 102 3.73 -0.63 -3.18
C LEU A 102 2.52 -0.17 -2.39
N LYS A 103 1.67 -1.13 -1.98
CA LYS A 103 0.69 -0.92 -0.90
C LYS A 103 1.27 -1.51 0.37
N ILE A 104 1.56 -0.66 1.35
CA ILE A 104 2.17 -1.04 2.62
C ILE A 104 1.19 -0.70 3.75
N PRO A 105 0.41 -1.68 4.23
CA PRO A 105 -0.48 -1.48 5.37
C PRO A 105 0.31 -1.47 6.68
N PHE A 106 0.00 -0.52 7.54
CA PHE A 106 0.47 -0.40 8.91
C PHE A 106 -0.69 -0.62 9.87
N ARG A 107 -0.43 -1.26 11.00
CA ARG A 107 -1.36 -1.35 12.13
C ARG A 107 -0.61 -0.99 13.40
N ARG A 108 -1.09 0.06 14.09
CA ARG A 108 -0.45 0.59 15.30
C ARG A 108 1.06 0.85 15.09
N GLY A 109 1.40 1.47 13.95
CA GLY A 109 2.78 1.81 13.59
C GLY A 109 3.66 0.66 13.10
N ARG A 110 3.13 -0.56 12.92
CA ARG A 110 3.90 -1.72 12.41
C ARG A 110 3.40 -2.18 11.05
N VAL A 111 4.30 -2.57 10.17
CA VAL A 111 3.95 -3.16 8.86
C VAL A 111 3.18 -4.46 9.08
N VAL A 112 2.04 -4.58 8.41
CA VAL A 112 1.23 -5.79 8.34
C VAL A 112 1.76 -6.64 7.17
N PRO A 113 1.86 -7.98 7.29
CA PRO A 113 2.41 -8.88 6.26
C PRO A 113 1.44 -9.08 5.07
N ARG A 114 0.96 -7.97 4.52
CA ARG A 114 0.01 -7.85 3.41
C ARG A 114 0.51 -6.78 2.42
N VAL A 115 1.82 -6.69 2.26
CA VAL A 115 2.43 -5.77 1.30
C VAL A 115 2.13 -6.27 -0.11
N GLU A 116 1.78 -5.36 -1.02
CA GLU A 116 1.52 -5.71 -2.41
C GLU A 116 2.36 -4.89 -3.38
N VAL A 117 2.74 -5.49 -4.51
CA VAL A 117 3.62 -4.90 -5.53
C VAL A 117 2.95 -4.90 -6.89
N PHE A 118 2.81 -3.72 -7.49
CA PHE A 118 2.26 -3.50 -8.82
C PHE A 118 3.19 -2.65 -9.68
N TYR A 119 2.94 -2.62 -10.97
CA TYR A 119 3.67 -1.78 -11.93
C TYR A 119 2.80 -0.70 -12.56
N ARG A 120 3.48 0.32 -13.10
CA ARG A 120 2.95 1.32 -14.04
C ARG A 120 4.00 1.77 -15.06
N ASN A 121 3.55 2.11 -16.26
CA ASN A 121 4.40 2.72 -17.30
C ASN A 121 4.56 4.24 -17.15
N GLU A 122 3.73 4.87 -16.33
CA GLU A 122 3.73 6.31 -16.07
C GLU A 122 3.55 6.56 -14.56
N PRO A 123 4.03 7.71 -14.03
CA PRO A 123 3.77 8.07 -12.65
C PRO A 123 2.29 8.02 -12.31
N LEU A 124 1.98 7.68 -11.07
CA LEU A 124 0.67 7.86 -10.47
C LEU A 124 0.35 9.35 -10.45
N SER A 125 -0.74 9.70 -11.16
CA SER A 125 -1.27 11.07 -11.20
C SER A 125 -2.58 11.19 -10.44
N ARG A 126 -3.27 10.07 -10.21
CA ARG A 126 -4.56 10.00 -9.53
C ARG A 126 -4.68 8.69 -8.76
N ILE A 127 -5.60 8.67 -7.80
CA ILE A 127 -5.91 7.46 -7.02
C ILE A 127 -6.87 6.52 -7.77
N ASP A 128 -7.69 7.05 -8.67
CA ASP A 128 -8.74 6.33 -9.40
C ASP A 128 -8.62 6.43 -10.92
N GLY A 129 -9.28 5.51 -11.61
CA GLY A 129 -9.36 5.47 -13.07
C GLY A 129 -8.00 5.24 -13.73
N PRO A 130 -7.81 5.67 -15.00
CA PRO A 130 -6.56 5.40 -15.74
C PRO A 130 -5.29 5.95 -15.06
N GLY A 131 -5.40 7.13 -14.43
CA GLY A 131 -4.29 7.76 -13.69
C GLY A 131 -3.86 7.00 -12.43
N GLY A 132 -4.70 6.08 -11.94
CA GLY A 132 -4.42 5.19 -10.81
C GLY A 132 -4.38 3.70 -11.16
N ALA A 133 -4.60 3.32 -12.44
CA ALA A 133 -4.61 1.94 -12.90
C ALA A 133 -3.29 1.19 -12.59
N LEU A 134 -3.40 -0.08 -12.22
CA LEU A 134 -2.29 -0.92 -11.81
C LEU A 134 -2.12 -2.10 -12.76
N TYR A 135 -0.86 -2.50 -12.95
CA TYR A 135 -0.51 -3.68 -13.71
C TYR A 135 0.17 -4.72 -12.83
N TRP A 136 0.04 -5.99 -13.21
CA TRP A 136 0.76 -7.07 -12.56
C TRP A 136 2.27 -6.88 -12.71
N SER A 137 3.00 -7.17 -11.63
CA SER A 137 4.45 -7.31 -11.69
C SER A 137 4.84 -8.67 -12.28
N ASN A 138 6.11 -8.83 -12.63
CA ASN A 138 6.72 -10.09 -13.06
C ASN A 138 7.81 -10.51 -12.07
N LEU A 139 7.58 -10.40 -10.76
CA LEU A 139 8.62 -10.72 -9.77
C LEU A 139 8.46 -12.14 -9.22
N LEU A 140 9.58 -12.82 -8.99
CA LEU A 140 9.61 -14.19 -8.45
C LEU A 140 9.07 -14.28 -7.01
N ASN A 141 9.33 -13.27 -6.18
CA ASN A 141 8.91 -13.24 -4.77
C ASN A 141 7.53 -12.57 -4.55
N VAL A 142 6.74 -12.46 -5.63
CA VAL A 142 5.37 -11.95 -5.58
C VAL A 142 4.44 -13.08 -5.96
N SER A 143 3.47 -13.41 -5.09
CA SER A 143 2.49 -14.47 -5.34
C SER A 143 1.14 -13.84 -5.75
N PRO A 144 0.55 -14.22 -6.89
CA PRO A 144 -0.77 -13.76 -7.27
C PRO A 144 -1.85 -14.39 -6.38
N ASN A 145 -2.80 -13.57 -5.89
CA ASN A 145 -3.98 -13.97 -5.12
C ASN A 145 -3.66 -14.76 -3.83
N ALA A 146 -2.52 -14.50 -3.19
CA ALA A 146 -2.09 -15.18 -1.97
C ALA A 146 -2.33 -14.34 -0.71
N HIS A 147 -2.56 -15.02 0.43
CA HIS A 147 -2.73 -14.38 1.74
C HIS A 147 -3.76 -13.25 1.79
N GLY A 148 -4.83 -13.37 0.98
CA GLY A 148 -5.88 -12.36 0.85
C GLY A 148 -5.41 -11.05 0.20
N CYS A 149 -4.31 -11.08 -0.54
CA CYS A 149 -3.78 -9.97 -1.34
C CYS A 149 -3.87 -10.33 -2.82
N THR A 150 -3.94 -9.34 -3.70
CA THR A 150 -3.94 -9.55 -5.15
C THR A 150 -2.53 -9.84 -5.65
N ALA A 151 -1.54 -9.03 -5.27
CA ALA A 151 -0.13 -9.21 -5.67
C ALA A 151 0.78 -9.25 -4.44
N TRP A 152 0.66 -10.32 -3.65
CA TRP A 152 1.31 -10.44 -2.36
C TRP A 152 2.83 -10.48 -2.49
N PHE A 153 3.53 -9.57 -1.83
CA PHE A 153 4.97 -9.63 -1.66
C PHE A 153 5.31 -10.31 -0.33
N CYS A 154 6.14 -11.35 -0.38
CA CYS A 154 6.55 -12.06 0.82
C CYS A 154 7.39 -11.15 1.73
N THR A 155 6.92 -10.95 2.97
CA THR A 155 7.62 -10.16 3.99
C THR A 155 8.07 -11.01 5.18
N GLN A 156 8.21 -12.33 5.01
CA GLN A 156 8.51 -13.25 6.12
C GLN A 156 9.81 -12.88 6.85
N TYR A 157 10.80 -12.38 6.12
CA TYR A 157 12.10 -11.97 6.66
C TYR A 157 12.24 -10.45 6.81
N LEU A 158 11.15 -9.68 6.65
CA LEU A 158 11.19 -8.24 6.87
C LEU A 158 11.59 -7.89 8.32
N ALA A 159 11.25 -8.76 9.28
CA ALA A 159 11.62 -8.58 10.68
C ALA A 159 13.12 -8.72 10.95
N THR A 160 13.89 -9.30 10.02
CA THR A 160 15.36 -9.41 10.14
C THR A 160 16.10 -8.21 9.51
N GLU A 161 15.38 -7.33 8.81
CA GLU A 161 15.95 -6.11 8.25
C GLU A 161 16.30 -5.10 9.34
N ALA A 162 17.42 -4.38 9.15
CA ALA A 162 17.76 -3.26 10.00
C ALA A 162 16.73 -2.13 9.81
N MET A 163 15.85 -1.94 10.78
CA MET A 163 14.78 -0.96 10.72
C MET A 163 15.10 0.22 11.64
N SER A 164 15.32 1.40 11.07
CA SER A 164 15.30 2.65 11.85
C SER A 164 13.90 2.83 12.47
N PRO A 165 13.79 3.44 13.67
CA PRO A 165 12.48 3.69 14.27
C PRO A 165 11.57 4.53 13.36
N GLY A 166 10.26 4.35 13.53
CA GLY A 166 9.24 5.13 12.82
C GLY A 166 8.80 4.53 11.49
N ARG A 167 7.83 5.19 10.86
CA ARG A 167 7.26 4.81 9.57
C ARG A 167 8.27 4.95 8.45
N ALA A 168 9.08 6.00 8.44
CA ALA A 168 10.10 6.20 7.39
C ALA A 168 11.11 5.03 7.37
N GLY A 169 11.58 4.60 8.54
CA GLY A 169 12.47 3.44 8.66
C GLY A 169 11.81 2.14 8.25
N ALA A 170 10.53 1.93 8.61
CA ALA A 170 9.77 0.76 8.18
C ALA A 170 9.53 0.71 6.67
N LEU A 171 9.21 1.85 6.03
CA LEU A 171 9.06 1.95 4.58
C LEU A 171 10.40 1.64 3.88
N SER A 172 11.50 2.20 4.38
CA SER A 172 12.84 1.92 3.88
C SER A 172 13.18 0.44 3.99
N ALA A 173 12.87 -0.20 5.13
CA ALA A 173 13.06 -1.63 5.31
C ALA A 173 12.26 -2.47 4.31
N VAL A 174 11.00 -2.11 4.01
CA VAL A 174 10.21 -2.82 2.98
C VAL A 174 10.83 -2.68 1.59
N VAL A 175 11.29 -1.48 1.22
CA VAL A 175 11.93 -1.24 -0.08
C VAL A 175 13.27 -1.99 -0.18
N ASN A 176 14.07 -1.96 0.88
CA ASN A 176 15.32 -2.70 0.96
C ASN A 176 15.09 -4.21 0.91
N HIS A 177 14.05 -4.70 1.59
CA HIS A 177 13.68 -6.11 1.55
C HIS A 177 13.28 -6.55 0.13
N LEU A 178 12.52 -5.72 -0.57
CA LEU A 178 12.10 -5.99 -1.95
C LEU A 178 13.31 -6.13 -2.89
N TRP A 179 14.27 -5.20 -2.84
CA TRP A 179 15.36 -5.18 -3.81
C TRP A 179 16.63 -5.90 -3.36
N GLY A 180 16.87 -6.00 -2.05
CA GLY A 180 18.00 -6.70 -1.45
C GLY A 180 17.75 -8.19 -1.24
N GLY A 181 16.50 -8.66 -1.35
CA GLY A 181 16.14 -10.07 -1.23
C GLY A 181 16.61 -10.93 -2.40
N HIS A 182 16.64 -12.24 -2.18
CA HIS A 182 16.90 -13.24 -3.22
C HIS A 182 15.58 -13.55 -3.97
N PHE A 183 15.48 -13.17 -5.24
CA PHE A 183 14.35 -13.50 -6.11
C PHE A 183 14.41 -14.98 -6.48
N ASN A 184 13.58 -15.80 -5.84
CA ASN A 184 13.60 -17.25 -5.93
C ASN A 184 12.19 -17.84 -6.09
N ARG A 185 12.09 -19.17 -6.24
CA ARG A 185 10.81 -19.84 -6.53
C ARG A 185 10.03 -20.23 -5.27
N SER A 186 10.28 -19.59 -4.13
CA SER A 186 9.49 -19.82 -2.91
C SER A 186 8.00 -19.61 -3.16
N SER A 187 7.63 -18.56 -3.91
CA SER A 187 6.24 -18.31 -4.29
C SER A 187 5.59 -19.43 -5.10
N GLU A 188 6.34 -20.03 -6.01
CA GLU A 188 5.86 -21.16 -6.81
C GLU A 188 5.68 -22.41 -5.97
N PHE A 189 6.53 -22.60 -4.97
CA PHE A 189 6.50 -23.78 -4.13
C PHE A 189 5.43 -23.70 -3.03
N HIS A 190 5.27 -22.56 -2.38
CA HIS A 190 4.38 -22.39 -1.23
C HIS A 190 2.98 -21.93 -1.63
N GLU A 191 2.86 -21.04 -2.62
CA GLU A 191 1.57 -20.52 -3.09
C GLU A 191 1.14 -21.10 -4.46
N GLY A 192 1.98 -21.97 -5.05
CA GLY A 192 1.70 -22.66 -6.32
C GLY A 192 2.05 -21.85 -7.57
N GLN A 193 2.33 -20.55 -7.44
CA GLN A 193 2.68 -19.69 -8.57
C GLN A 193 3.38 -18.40 -8.12
N SER A 194 4.40 -17.96 -8.88
CA SER A 194 4.96 -16.60 -8.80
C SER A 194 4.35 -15.68 -9.86
N ALA A 195 4.43 -14.37 -9.66
CA ALA A 195 4.00 -13.38 -10.64
C ALA A 195 4.86 -13.45 -11.92
N PHE A 196 6.15 -13.80 -11.81
CA PHE A 196 7.01 -14.07 -12.96
C PHE A 196 6.52 -15.28 -13.78
N GLY A 197 6.27 -16.42 -13.13
CA GLY A 197 5.73 -17.61 -13.78
C GLY A 197 4.35 -17.36 -14.40
N LYS A 198 3.49 -16.63 -13.69
CA LYS A 198 2.18 -16.20 -14.21
C LYS A 198 2.31 -15.32 -15.44
N ALA A 199 3.21 -14.34 -15.45
CA ALA A 199 3.42 -13.45 -16.59
C ALA A 199 3.78 -14.23 -17.87
N GLY A 200 4.60 -15.29 -17.74
CA GLY A 200 4.91 -16.20 -18.85
C GLY A 200 3.68 -16.94 -19.38
N LEU A 201 2.83 -17.48 -18.49
CA LEU A 201 1.59 -18.18 -18.87
C LEU A 201 0.55 -17.26 -19.50
N ASP A 202 0.44 -16.03 -19.00
CA ASP A 202 -0.48 -15.01 -19.50
C ASP A 202 -0.01 -14.39 -20.83
N GLY A 203 1.18 -14.78 -21.33
CA GLY A 203 1.73 -14.27 -22.59
C GLY A 203 2.14 -12.80 -22.53
N VAL A 204 2.61 -12.33 -21.36
CA VAL A 204 3.24 -11.00 -21.24
C VAL A 204 4.49 -10.96 -22.13
N ASP A 205 4.90 -9.75 -22.53
CA ASP A 205 6.02 -9.51 -23.45
C ASP A 205 7.24 -10.44 -23.15
N PRO A 206 7.70 -11.24 -24.14
CA PRO A 206 8.81 -12.18 -23.95
C PRO A 206 10.10 -11.53 -23.47
N ARG A 207 10.28 -10.22 -23.66
CA ARG A 207 11.42 -9.46 -23.14
C ARG A 207 11.48 -9.42 -21.62
N VAL A 208 10.38 -9.69 -20.91
CA VAL A 208 10.30 -9.60 -19.44
C VAL A 208 9.88 -10.91 -18.77
N THR A 209 9.56 -11.95 -19.52
CA THR A 209 9.22 -13.29 -18.98
C THR A 209 10.38 -14.29 -19.09
N ASP A 210 11.52 -13.85 -19.62
CA ASP A 210 12.80 -14.56 -19.63
C ASP A 210 13.83 -13.62 -18.99
N VAL A 211 14.47 -14.05 -17.89
CA VAL A 211 15.37 -13.18 -17.12
C VAL A 211 16.65 -12.82 -17.89
N ASP A 212 17.17 -13.73 -18.72
CA ASP A 212 18.37 -13.47 -19.51
C ASP A 212 18.07 -12.44 -20.61
N ARG A 213 16.90 -12.57 -21.24
CA ARG A 213 16.42 -11.57 -22.21
C ARG A 213 16.10 -10.23 -21.54
N TRP A 214 15.47 -10.26 -20.36
CA TRP A 214 15.15 -9.06 -19.60
C TRP A 214 16.42 -8.29 -19.26
N GLU A 215 17.46 -8.96 -18.77
CA GLU A 215 18.74 -8.32 -18.51
C GLU A 215 19.36 -7.72 -19.77
N ALA A 216 19.36 -8.45 -20.89
CA ALA A 216 19.91 -7.97 -22.16
C ALA A 216 19.21 -6.68 -22.64
N GLU A 217 17.88 -6.67 -22.64
CA GLU A 217 17.06 -5.51 -23.04
C GLU A 217 17.24 -4.34 -22.04
N SER A 218 17.35 -4.65 -20.75
CA SER A 218 17.56 -3.67 -19.68
C SER A 218 18.90 -2.95 -19.81
N ILE A 219 19.96 -3.67 -20.17
CA ILE A 219 21.29 -3.08 -20.38
C ILE A 219 21.31 -2.24 -21.67
N GLN A 220 20.61 -2.70 -22.71
CA GLN A 220 20.59 -2.03 -24.00
C GLN A 220 19.81 -0.70 -23.95
N ASP A 221 18.61 -0.68 -23.40
CA ASP A 221 17.83 0.55 -23.19
C ASP A 221 16.91 0.40 -21.97
N PRO A 222 17.34 0.82 -20.76
CA PRO A 222 16.52 0.67 -19.55
C PRO A 222 15.10 1.23 -19.65
N ARG A 223 14.83 2.17 -20.56
CA ARG A 223 13.50 2.77 -20.74
C ARG A 223 12.53 1.87 -21.48
N PHE A 224 13.01 0.80 -22.13
CA PHE A 224 12.16 -0.16 -22.85
C PHE A 224 11.05 -0.70 -21.93
N ILE A 225 11.34 -0.81 -20.63
CA ILE A 225 10.43 -1.32 -19.60
C ILE A 225 9.13 -0.51 -19.49
N LEU A 226 9.16 0.78 -19.85
CA LEU A 226 7.98 1.67 -19.85
C LEU A 226 7.11 1.50 -21.10
N SER A 227 7.62 0.80 -22.12
CA SER A 227 6.86 0.46 -23.33
C SER A 227 6.26 -0.94 -23.29
N VAL A 228 6.57 -1.72 -22.24
CA VAL A 228 6.05 -3.09 -22.10
C VAL A 228 4.53 -3.04 -21.87
N PRO A 229 3.74 -3.79 -22.65
CA PRO A 229 2.30 -3.88 -22.46
C PRO A 229 1.98 -4.80 -21.27
N TRP A 230 2.19 -4.30 -20.05
CA TRP A 230 1.94 -5.08 -18.84
C TRP A 230 0.49 -5.54 -18.74
N ARG A 231 0.28 -6.72 -18.16
CA ARG A 231 -1.05 -7.28 -17.93
C ARG A 231 -1.81 -6.39 -16.92
N PRO A 232 -3.00 -5.86 -17.25
CA PRO A 232 -3.83 -5.12 -16.30
C PRO A 232 -4.14 -5.96 -15.07
N ALA A 233 -4.10 -5.34 -13.89
CA ALA A 233 -4.55 -5.96 -12.65
C ALA A 233 -6.06 -5.81 -12.42
N ASP A 234 -6.77 -5.10 -13.31
CA ASP A 234 -8.18 -4.70 -13.17
C ASP A 234 -8.46 -3.90 -11.87
N LEU A 235 -7.41 -3.31 -11.32
CA LEU A 235 -7.40 -2.47 -10.13
C LEU A 235 -6.89 -1.06 -10.46
N ASP A 236 -7.36 -0.09 -9.68
CA ASP A 236 -6.68 1.17 -9.45
C ASP A 236 -6.29 1.28 -7.97
N VAL A 237 -5.52 2.32 -7.62
CA VAL A 237 -5.06 2.53 -6.24
C VAL A 237 -6.23 2.63 -5.26
N ARG A 238 -7.35 3.28 -5.63
CA ARG A 238 -8.56 3.38 -4.81
C ARG A 238 -9.11 2.00 -4.48
N LYS A 239 -9.35 1.14 -5.48
CA LYS A 239 -9.84 -0.22 -5.28
C LYS A 239 -8.88 -1.04 -4.42
N LEU A 240 -7.57 -0.88 -4.62
CA LEU A 240 -6.55 -1.56 -3.82
C LEU A 240 -6.64 -1.17 -2.33
N ILE A 241 -6.86 0.10 -2.03
CA ILE A 241 -7.10 0.59 -0.67
C ILE A 241 -8.41 0.01 -0.11
N GLU A 242 -9.50 0.08 -0.88
CA GLU A 242 -10.80 -0.45 -0.47
C GLU A 242 -10.73 -1.95 -0.14
N LEU A 243 -10.02 -2.75 -0.94
CA LEU A 243 -9.79 -4.17 -0.66
C LEU A 243 -9.06 -4.39 0.67
N GLU A 244 -8.05 -3.58 0.98
CA GLU A 244 -7.35 -3.68 2.27
C GLU A 244 -8.23 -3.25 3.44
N LEU A 245 -9.05 -2.21 3.26
CA LEU A 245 -10.02 -1.80 4.28
C LEU A 245 -11.07 -2.89 4.52
N CYS A 246 -11.59 -3.52 3.47
CA CYS A 246 -12.49 -4.66 3.56
C CYS A 246 -11.84 -5.84 4.28
N ALA A 247 -10.60 -6.20 3.92
CA ALA A 247 -9.87 -7.31 4.52
C ALA A 247 -9.61 -7.13 6.03
N ASN A 248 -9.52 -5.88 6.50
CA ASN A 248 -9.36 -5.56 7.91
C ASN A 248 -10.71 -5.33 8.64
N ASN A 249 -11.85 -5.54 7.97
CA ASN A 249 -13.19 -5.18 8.45
C ASN A 249 -13.30 -3.69 8.84
N ILE A 250 -12.53 -2.83 8.17
CA ILE A 250 -12.49 -1.38 8.39
C ILE A 250 -13.48 -0.66 7.47
N ALA A 251 -13.80 -1.23 6.29
CA ALA A 251 -14.83 -0.66 5.42
C ALA A 251 -16.22 -0.60 6.10
N ALA A 252 -16.46 -1.46 7.10
CA ALA A 252 -17.62 -1.40 7.98
C ALA A 252 -17.61 -0.20 8.97
N LEU A 253 -16.57 0.64 8.94
CA LEU A 253 -16.40 1.84 9.78
C LEU A 253 -16.56 3.14 8.99
N VAL A 254 -16.89 3.08 7.68
CA VAL A 254 -17.46 4.25 7.00
C VAL A 254 -18.82 4.48 7.63
N PRO A 255 -19.10 5.68 8.21
CA PRO A 255 -20.37 5.90 8.87
C PRO A 255 -21.54 5.65 7.91
N GLY A 256 -22.21 4.51 8.07
CA GLY A 256 -23.39 4.12 7.31
C GLY A 256 -24.68 4.64 7.95
N SER A 257 -24.55 5.28 9.12
CA SER A 257 -25.67 5.81 9.90
C SER A 257 -25.32 7.12 10.61
N ALA A 258 -26.35 7.87 10.99
CA ALA A 258 -26.21 9.06 11.83
C ALA A 258 -25.53 8.74 13.18
N ALA A 259 -25.77 7.55 13.73
CA ALA A 259 -25.17 7.07 14.99
C ALA A 259 -23.64 7.01 14.95
N GLU A 260 -23.08 6.61 13.81
CA GLU A 260 -21.63 6.48 13.65
C GLU A 260 -20.95 7.85 13.47
N LEU A 261 -21.68 8.83 12.90
CA LEU A 261 -21.26 10.22 12.79
C LEU A 261 -21.44 11.04 14.09
N ALA A 262 -22.27 10.54 15.01
CA ALA A 262 -22.54 11.16 16.30
C ALA A 262 -21.29 11.21 17.20
N ASN A 263 -20.44 10.19 17.17
CA ASN A 263 -19.26 10.11 18.01
C ASN A 263 -18.21 11.20 17.71
N PRO A 264 -17.80 11.43 16.44
CA PRO A 264 -16.99 12.59 16.08
C PRO A 264 -17.64 13.93 16.44
N LEU A 265 -18.97 14.04 16.31
CA LEU A 265 -19.71 15.26 16.62
C LEU A 265 -19.69 15.57 18.12
N MET A 266 -19.97 14.57 18.97
CA MET A 266 -19.87 14.69 20.42
C MET A 266 -18.46 15.06 20.89
N ARG A 267 -17.42 14.57 20.23
CA ARG A 267 -16.02 14.96 20.52
C ARG A 267 -15.72 16.40 20.12
N ALA A 268 -16.27 16.85 18.99
CA ALA A 268 -16.14 18.24 18.53
C ALA A 268 -16.93 19.21 19.42
N ALA A 269 -18.02 18.76 20.03
CA ALA A 269 -18.88 19.52 20.94
C ALA A 269 -18.31 19.67 22.36
N ARG A 270 -17.29 18.88 22.75
CA ARG A 270 -16.63 19.06 24.05
C ARG A 270 -15.83 20.37 24.04
N PRO A 271 -15.95 21.23 25.08
CA PRO A 271 -15.03 22.33 25.27
C PRO A 271 -13.60 21.77 25.31
N ALA A 272 -12.65 22.44 24.64
CA ALA A 272 -11.24 22.14 24.87
C ALA A 272 -11.01 22.23 26.38
N ALA A 273 -10.52 21.15 27.00
CA ALA A 273 -10.16 21.20 28.41
C ALA A 273 -9.28 22.44 28.60
N ALA A 274 -9.66 23.31 29.52
CA ALA A 274 -8.84 24.46 29.86
C ALA A 274 -7.45 23.94 30.16
N THR A 275 -6.48 24.33 29.33
CA THR A 275 -5.07 24.15 29.64
C THR A 275 -4.86 24.83 30.99
N GLU A 276 -4.69 24.02 32.04
CA GLU A 276 -4.25 24.52 33.34
C GLU A 276 -2.94 25.26 33.10
N ASP A 277 -2.94 26.57 33.32
CA ASP A 277 -1.72 27.37 33.31
C ASP A 277 -0.77 26.78 34.36
N PRO A 278 0.48 26.46 33.99
CA PRO A 278 1.46 26.02 34.97
C PRO A 278 1.75 27.20 35.92
N ALA A 279 1.46 26.97 37.20
CA ALA A 279 1.82 27.87 38.29
C ALA A 279 3.33 27.92 38.53
#